data_AF-A0AAJ6AAM5-F1
#
_entry.id   AF-A0AAJ6AAM5-F1
#
_cell.length_a   1.000
_cell.length_b   1.000
_cell.length_c   1.000
_cell.angle_alpha   90.00
_cell.angle_beta   90.00
_cell.angle_gamma   90.00
#
_symmetry.space_group_name_H-M   'P 1'
#
loop_
_entity.id
_entity.type
_entity.pdbx_description
1 polymer ?
#
loop_
_entity_poly.entity_id
_entity_poly.type
_entity_poly.pdbx_seq_one_letter_code
_entity_poly.pdbx_strand_id
1 'polypeptide(L)'
;MNTIAFFGDPHGDFSPVRRLVKSAPPRHALFLGDFDLERPLDEELRDLTQSGAEVHFIHGNHDADREEWHDYVFHSSLTSQNIASRVVSIDGIRIAGLGGVFHADIWHPRDGTGDPKFTSRTDYLDLNRRKAWRNGLPLRHRSTIFPEDFNALAGLEADILISHEAPSCHRYGHFEIDDLAEVLGAKVIFHGHQHEDYRATLPNGIKVIGLAKAAVLMTTVEELLNGGCA
;
A
#
# COMPACT_ATOMS: atom_id res chain seq x y z
N MET A 1 -22.92 9.60 3.15
CA MET A 1 -22.09 9.46 1.93
C MET A 1 -20.96 8.52 2.30
N ASN A 2 -20.66 7.53 1.46
CA ASN A 2 -19.59 6.56 1.71
C ASN A 2 -18.26 7.18 1.29
N THR A 3 -17.77 8.11 2.10
CA THR A 3 -16.53 8.84 1.82
C THR A 3 -15.31 7.98 2.14
N ILE A 4 -14.35 8.02 1.22
CA ILE A 4 -13.09 7.29 1.32
C ILE A 4 -11.98 8.31 1.15
N ALA A 5 -11.02 8.29 2.08
CA ALA A 5 -9.80 9.07 2.00
C ALA A 5 -8.61 8.16 1.74
N PHE A 6 -7.83 8.47 0.71
CA PHE A 6 -6.53 7.85 0.44
C PHE A 6 -5.42 8.80 0.89
N PHE A 7 -4.45 8.29 1.64
CA PHE A 7 -3.33 9.04 2.18
C PHE A 7 -2.01 8.54 1.58
N GLY A 8 -1.30 9.42 0.90
CA GLY A 8 0.02 9.15 0.32
C GLY A 8 1.14 9.51 1.30
N ASP A 9 1.99 8.54 1.60
CA ASP A 9 3.33 8.68 2.20
C ASP A 9 3.43 9.79 3.27
N PRO A 10 2.84 9.60 4.47
CA PRO A 10 2.84 10.63 5.51
C PRO A 10 4.24 11.09 5.91
N HIS A 11 5.23 10.20 5.96
CA HIS A 11 6.61 10.51 6.33
C HIS A 11 6.72 11.41 7.56
N GLY A 12 5.98 11.06 8.62
CA GLY A 12 5.92 11.80 9.87
C GLY A 12 5.01 13.05 9.84
N ASP A 13 4.58 13.53 8.67
CA ASP A 13 3.61 14.62 8.56
C ASP A 13 2.15 14.13 8.48
N PHE A 14 1.56 13.89 9.65
CA PHE A 14 0.14 13.58 9.80
C PHE A 14 -0.75 14.85 9.90
N SER A 15 -0.23 16.04 9.57
CA SER A 15 -1.05 17.25 9.54
C SER A 15 -2.23 17.18 8.57
N PRO A 16 -2.16 16.52 7.40
CA PRO A 16 -3.32 16.31 6.52
C PRO A 16 -4.41 15.49 7.21
N VAL A 17 -4.05 14.41 7.91
CA VAL A 17 -4.99 13.57 8.68
C VAL A 17 -5.71 14.43 9.73
N ARG A 18 -4.95 15.17 10.55
CA ARG A 18 -5.50 16.05 11.59
C ARG A 18 -6.41 17.13 11.02
N ARG A 19 -6.09 17.70 9.85
CA ARG A 19 -6.96 18.67 9.15
C ARG A 19 -8.25 18.02 8.67
N LEU A 20 -8.17 16.82 8.11
CA LEU A 20 -9.34 16.10 7.61
C LEU A 20 -10.31 15.76 8.73
N VAL A 21 -9.81 15.18 9.83
CA VAL A 21 -10.64 14.84 11.00
C VAL A 21 -11.41 16.04 11.55
N LYS A 22 -10.80 17.24 11.55
CA LYS A 22 -11.44 18.47 12.03
C LYS A 22 -12.47 19.06 11.07
N SER A 23 -12.33 18.82 9.77
CA SER A 23 -13.14 19.48 8.75
C SER A 23 -14.26 18.59 8.23
N ALA A 24 -13.95 17.35 7.87
CA ALA A 24 -14.87 16.35 7.36
C ALA A 24 -14.24 14.96 7.52
N PRO A 25 -14.43 14.28 8.68
CA PRO A 25 -13.86 12.95 8.88
C PRO A 25 -14.43 11.97 7.84
N PRO A 26 -13.58 11.14 7.21
CA PRO A 26 -14.03 10.17 6.23
C PRO A 26 -14.68 8.97 6.92
N ARG A 27 -15.50 8.22 6.20
CA ARG A 27 -16.00 6.92 6.69
C ARG A 27 -14.89 5.86 6.64
N HIS A 28 -14.07 5.88 5.59
CA HIS A 28 -12.93 4.97 5.40
C HIS A 28 -11.65 5.74 5.12
N ALA A 29 -10.54 5.28 5.69
CA ALA A 29 -9.21 5.85 5.50
C ALA A 29 -8.22 4.76 5.08
N LEU A 30 -7.61 4.92 3.90
CA LEU A 30 -6.62 4.00 3.35
C LEU A 30 -5.25 4.69 3.26
N PHE A 31 -4.23 4.12 3.89
CA PHE A 31 -2.86 4.64 3.83
C PHE A 31 -1.99 3.80 2.90
N LEU A 32 -1.16 4.47 2.10
CA LEU A 32 -0.30 3.87 1.08
C LEU A 32 1.14 3.61 1.55
N GLY A 33 1.38 3.53 2.86
CA GLY A 33 2.69 3.24 3.46
C GLY A 33 3.50 4.48 3.85
N ASP A 34 4.76 4.24 4.21
CA ASP A 34 5.78 5.24 4.57
C ASP A 34 5.33 6.21 5.66
N PHE A 35 5.07 5.66 6.84
CA PHE A 35 4.50 6.41 7.95
C PHE A 35 5.53 7.27 8.71
N ASP A 36 6.77 6.80 8.85
CA ASP A 36 7.86 7.40 9.66
C ASP A 36 7.42 7.83 11.07
N LEU A 37 6.81 6.88 11.81
CA LEU A 37 6.14 7.14 13.08
C LEU A 37 7.09 7.51 14.23
N GLU A 38 6.63 8.38 15.13
CA GLU A 38 7.28 8.67 16.43
C GLU A 38 6.62 7.92 17.61
N ARG A 39 5.51 7.22 17.36
CA ARG A 39 4.71 6.45 18.33
C ARG A 39 3.87 5.39 17.61
N PRO A 40 3.28 4.39 18.30
CA PRO A 40 2.45 3.37 17.65
C PRO A 40 1.37 3.97 16.73
N LEU A 41 1.10 3.32 15.59
CA LEU A 41 0.21 3.82 14.55
C LEU A 41 -1.20 4.11 15.09
N ASP A 42 -1.69 3.30 16.03
CA ASP A 42 -2.98 3.47 16.68
C ASP A 42 -3.04 4.70 17.61
N GLU A 43 -1.91 5.11 18.16
CA GLU A 43 -1.81 6.37 18.89
C GLU A 43 -1.76 7.58 17.95
N GLU A 44 -1.02 7.49 16.84
CA GLU A 44 -0.94 8.57 15.84
C GLU A 44 -2.30 8.82 15.16
N LEU A 45 -3.03 7.75 14.85
CA LEU A 45 -4.35 7.81 14.19
C LEU A 45 -5.53 7.81 15.18
N ARG A 46 -5.30 8.07 16.46
CA ARG A 46 -6.35 8.02 17.50
C ARG A 46 -7.52 8.93 17.19
N ASP A 47 -7.26 10.19 16.83
CA ASP A 47 -8.34 11.16 16.54
C ASP A 47 -9.16 10.72 15.31
N LEU A 48 -8.51 10.09 14.32
CA LEU A 48 -9.17 9.55 13.13
C LEU A 48 -10.08 8.37 13.48
N THR A 49 -9.57 7.38 14.21
CA THR A 49 -10.37 6.21 14.61
C THR A 49 -11.51 6.60 15.57
N GLN A 50 -11.28 7.55 16.48
CA GLN A 50 -12.32 8.08 17.38
C GLN A 50 -13.41 8.87 16.65
N SER A 51 -13.12 9.41 15.46
CA SER A 51 -14.15 10.03 14.61
C SER A 51 -15.11 9.01 13.97
N GLY A 52 -14.83 7.71 14.13
CA GLY A 52 -15.61 6.61 13.56
C GLY A 52 -15.10 6.13 12.20
N ALA A 53 -13.94 6.63 11.74
CA ALA A 53 -13.34 6.20 10.49
C ALA A 53 -12.77 4.77 10.61
N GLU A 54 -13.10 3.91 9.65
CA GLU A 54 -12.47 2.60 9.49
C GLU A 54 -11.13 2.77 8.77
N VAL A 55 -10.05 2.35 9.41
CA VAL A 55 -8.68 2.50 8.89
C VAL A 55 -8.23 1.19 8.26
N HIS A 56 -7.65 1.28 7.07
CA HIS A 56 -6.91 0.23 6.40
C HIS A 56 -5.58 0.77 5.88
N PHE A 57 -4.59 -0.09 5.70
CA PHE A 57 -3.32 0.35 5.13
C PHE A 57 -2.56 -0.76 4.42
N ILE A 58 -1.62 -0.33 3.60
CA ILE A 58 -0.45 -1.10 3.21
C ILE A 58 0.79 -0.43 3.80
N HIS A 59 1.89 -1.16 3.87
CA HIS A 59 3.18 -0.64 4.31
C HIS A 59 4.00 -0.18 3.10
N GLY A 60 4.92 0.76 3.32
CA GLY A 60 5.93 1.20 2.35
C GLY A 60 7.32 0.69 2.71
N ASN A 61 8.36 1.17 2.02
CA ASN A 61 9.73 0.74 2.33
C ASN A 61 10.25 1.31 3.64
N HIS A 62 9.89 2.54 3.98
CA HIS A 62 10.36 3.21 5.20
C HIS A 62 9.86 2.52 6.46
N ASP A 63 8.73 1.83 6.38
CA ASP A 63 8.18 1.05 7.50
C ASP A 63 9.09 -0.13 7.93
N ALA A 64 10.21 -0.35 7.23
CA ALA A 64 11.28 -1.26 7.64
C ALA A 64 12.70 -0.67 7.61
N ASP A 65 12.85 0.65 7.54
CA ASP A 65 14.17 1.31 7.61
C ASP A 65 14.74 1.32 9.04
N ARG A 66 13.87 1.31 10.05
CA ARG A 66 14.21 1.34 11.48
C ARG A 66 13.37 0.33 12.25
N GLU A 67 13.94 -0.26 13.29
CA GLU A 67 13.21 -1.21 14.13
C GLU A 67 12.01 -0.55 14.81
N GLU A 68 12.17 0.70 15.26
CA GLU A 68 11.11 1.46 15.91
C GLU A 68 9.94 1.75 14.96
N TRP A 69 10.23 2.14 13.72
CA TRP A 69 9.21 2.41 12.70
C TRP A 69 8.44 1.14 12.35
N HIS A 70 9.15 0.03 12.16
CA HIS A 70 8.53 -1.28 11.98
C HIS A 70 7.63 -1.65 13.17
N ASP A 71 8.13 -1.53 14.39
CA ASP A 71 7.37 -1.93 15.58
C ASP A 71 6.13 -1.03 15.79
N TYR A 72 6.23 0.28 15.49
CA TYR A 72 5.08 1.19 15.57
C TYR A 72 3.99 0.91 14.54
N VAL A 73 4.33 0.38 13.36
CA VAL A 73 3.33 -0.04 12.36
C VAL A 73 2.79 -1.43 12.71
N PHE A 74 3.67 -2.42 12.79
CA PHE A 74 3.32 -3.85 12.79
C PHE A 74 3.06 -4.45 14.16
N HIS A 75 3.32 -3.74 15.26
CA HIS A 75 2.92 -4.15 16.61
C HIS A 75 1.92 -3.18 17.28
N SER A 76 1.29 -2.30 16.49
CA SER A 76 0.18 -1.45 16.95
C SER A 76 -1.11 -2.25 17.12
N SER A 77 -2.10 -1.67 17.81
CA SER A 77 -3.45 -2.26 17.84
C SER A 77 -4.14 -2.25 16.46
N LEU A 78 -3.60 -1.48 15.50
CA LEU A 78 -4.06 -1.44 14.10
C LEU A 78 -3.41 -2.48 13.19
N THR A 79 -2.54 -3.37 13.68
CA THR A 79 -1.87 -4.36 12.83
C THR A 79 -2.83 -5.20 11.98
N SER A 80 -4.01 -5.54 12.50
CA SER A 80 -5.01 -6.33 11.77
C SER A 80 -5.64 -5.60 10.57
N GLN A 81 -5.46 -4.27 10.50
CA GLN A 81 -5.96 -3.38 9.46
C GLN A 81 -4.98 -3.27 8.27
N ASN A 82 -3.81 -3.88 8.37
CA ASN A 82 -2.93 -4.06 7.23
C ASN A 82 -3.56 -5.06 6.22
N ILE A 83 -3.73 -4.61 4.98
CA ILE A 83 -4.33 -5.39 3.90
C ILE A 83 -3.32 -5.81 2.83
N ALA A 84 -2.02 -5.66 3.06
CA ALA A 84 -0.99 -6.16 2.16
C ALA A 84 -1.20 -7.66 1.87
N SER A 85 -1.19 -8.01 0.58
CA SER A 85 -1.44 -9.35 0.02
C SER A 85 -2.85 -9.89 0.31
N ARG A 86 -3.83 -9.00 0.56
CA ARG A 86 -5.22 -9.34 0.88
C ARG A 86 -6.20 -8.45 0.13
N VAL A 87 -7.45 -8.90 0.06
CA VAL A 87 -8.62 -8.11 -0.39
C VAL A 87 -9.56 -7.90 0.78
N VAL A 88 -10.06 -6.66 0.93
CA VAL A 88 -11.12 -6.31 1.87
C VAL A 88 -12.33 -5.76 1.12
N SER A 89 -13.53 -5.94 1.69
CA SER A 89 -14.76 -5.35 1.17
C SER A 89 -15.17 -4.17 2.04
N ILE A 90 -15.32 -3.00 1.43
CA ILE A 90 -15.65 -1.75 2.10
C ILE A 90 -16.87 -1.18 1.38
N ASP A 91 -18.01 -1.07 2.07
CA ASP A 91 -19.26 -0.53 1.49
C ASP A 91 -19.62 -1.09 0.09
N GLY A 92 -19.32 -2.37 -0.15
CA GLY A 92 -19.62 -3.06 -1.41
C GLY A 92 -18.56 -2.95 -2.50
N ILE A 93 -17.44 -2.27 -2.26
CA ILE A 93 -16.27 -2.28 -3.15
C ILE A 93 -15.15 -3.15 -2.59
N ARG A 94 -14.44 -3.86 -3.49
CA ARG A 94 -13.32 -4.71 -3.12
C ARG A 94 -12.01 -3.98 -3.34
N ILE A 95 -11.17 -3.92 -2.31
CA ILE A 95 -9.88 -3.25 -2.35
C ILE A 95 -8.77 -4.26 -2.07
N ALA A 96 -7.88 -4.46 -3.04
CA ALA A 96 -6.65 -5.23 -2.90
C ALA A 96 -5.52 -4.32 -2.40
N GLY A 97 -4.65 -4.84 -1.53
CA GLY A 97 -3.44 -4.14 -1.10
C GLY A 97 -2.15 -4.83 -1.51
N LEU A 98 -1.25 -4.12 -2.20
CA LEU A 98 0.12 -4.54 -2.47
C LEU A 98 1.10 -3.60 -1.73
N GLY A 99 1.54 -4.01 -0.55
CA GLY A 99 2.53 -3.25 0.24
C GLY A 99 3.97 -3.57 -0.11
N GLY A 100 4.87 -2.67 0.25
CA GLY A 100 6.31 -2.83 0.11
C GLY A 100 6.87 -2.39 -1.24
N VAL A 101 8.14 -2.71 -1.46
CA VAL A 101 8.91 -2.36 -2.67
C VAL A 101 9.61 -3.56 -3.28
N PHE A 102 9.98 -3.44 -4.55
CA PHE A 102 10.84 -4.42 -5.20
C PHE A 102 12.28 -4.30 -4.73
N HIS A 103 12.94 -5.44 -4.53
CA HIS A 103 14.31 -5.49 -4.05
C HIS A 103 15.09 -6.53 -4.84
N ALA A 104 16.16 -6.09 -5.51
CA ALA A 104 16.95 -6.88 -6.44
C ALA A 104 17.52 -8.20 -5.86
N ASP A 105 17.75 -8.25 -4.55
CA ASP A 105 18.18 -9.43 -3.82
C ASP A 105 17.08 -10.50 -3.66
N ILE A 106 15.82 -10.13 -3.87
CA ILE A 106 14.66 -11.03 -3.88
C ILE A 106 14.05 -11.10 -5.28
N TRP A 107 13.51 -9.99 -5.77
CA TRP A 107 12.87 -9.82 -7.06
C TRP A 107 12.84 -8.33 -7.40
N HIS A 108 13.39 -7.97 -8.55
CA HIS A 108 13.22 -6.64 -9.13
C HIS A 108 12.99 -6.78 -10.64
N PRO A 109 11.80 -6.44 -11.16
CA PRO A 109 11.45 -6.80 -12.53
C PRO A 109 12.29 -6.13 -13.61
N ARG A 110 12.93 -4.99 -13.30
CA ARG A 110 13.83 -4.30 -14.22
C ARG A 110 15.29 -4.75 -14.13
N ASP A 111 15.62 -5.66 -13.19
CA ASP A 111 17.00 -6.12 -12.99
C ASP A 111 17.27 -7.43 -13.73
N GLY A 112 18.32 -7.45 -14.54
CA GLY A 112 18.76 -8.67 -15.23
C GLY A 112 17.68 -9.23 -16.16
N THR A 113 17.24 -10.46 -15.90
CA THR A 113 16.15 -11.11 -16.65
C THR A 113 14.75 -10.72 -16.15
N GLY A 114 14.64 -10.02 -15.03
CA GLY A 114 13.37 -9.73 -14.34
C GLY A 114 12.84 -10.89 -13.49
N ASP A 115 13.53 -12.05 -13.50
CA ASP A 115 13.10 -13.23 -12.76
C ASP A 115 13.36 -13.10 -11.25
N PRO A 116 12.45 -13.61 -10.40
CA PRO A 116 12.68 -13.64 -8.96
C PRO A 116 13.80 -14.64 -8.60
N LYS A 117 14.67 -14.22 -7.67
CA LYS A 117 15.71 -15.08 -7.07
C LYS A 117 15.14 -16.03 -6.00
N PHE A 118 14.04 -15.64 -5.36
CA PHE A 118 13.32 -16.43 -4.36
C PHE A 118 11.82 -16.30 -4.60
N THR A 119 11.09 -17.40 -4.46
CA THR A 119 9.64 -17.38 -4.70
C THR A 119 8.83 -17.04 -3.45
N SER A 120 9.34 -17.41 -2.27
CA SER A 120 8.71 -17.16 -0.98
C SER A 120 9.68 -16.60 0.06
N ARG A 121 9.12 -16.00 1.12
CA ARG A 121 9.89 -15.63 2.32
C ARG A 121 10.56 -16.83 2.98
N THR A 122 9.92 -18.00 2.91
CA THR A 122 10.46 -19.27 3.42
C THR A 122 11.70 -19.70 2.65
N ASP A 123 11.65 -19.70 1.31
CA ASP A 123 12.80 -20.06 0.46
C ASP A 123 14.00 -19.16 0.74
N TYR A 124 13.75 -17.86 0.88
CA TYR A 124 14.79 -16.90 1.24
C TYR A 124 15.41 -17.25 2.59
N LEU A 125 14.59 -17.49 3.61
CA LEU A 125 15.05 -17.78 4.96
C LEU A 125 15.83 -19.09 5.04
N ASP A 126 15.41 -20.13 4.35
CA ASP A 126 16.10 -21.43 4.39
C ASP A 126 17.55 -21.33 3.89
N LEU A 127 17.81 -20.46 2.91
CA LEU A 127 19.16 -20.21 2.39
C LEU A 127 19.90 -19.08 3.13
N ASN A 128 19.18 -18.22 3.86
CA ASN A 128 19.74 -17.01 4.51
C ASN A 128 19.51 -16.96 6.03
N ARG A 129 19.32 -18.11 6.71
CA ARG A 129 19.01 -18.17 8.17
C ARG A 129 19.93 -17.32 9.05
N ARG A 130 21.21 -17.20 8.70
CA ARG A 130 22.21 -16.40 9.44
C ARG A 130 21.93 -14.90 9.41
N LYS A 131 21.11 -14.42 8.46
CA LYS A 131 20.70 -13.01 8.34
C LYS A 131 19.39 -12.72 9.07
N ALA A 132 18.75 -13.74 9.67
CA ALA A 132 17.44 -13.60 10.27
C ALA A 132 17.41 -12.53 11.37
N TRP A 133 16.33 -11.76 11.41
CA TRP A 133 16.06 -10.76 12.44
C TRP A 133 14.79 -11.17 13.19
N ARG A 134 14.89 -11.25 14.52
CA ARG A 134 13.82 -11.71 15.43
C ARG A 134 13.13 -13.01 14.94
N ASN A 135 13.95 -14.02 14.61
CA ASN A 135 13.52 -15.33 14.11
C ASN A 135 12.73 -15.30 12.78
N GLY A 136 12.82 -14.24 12.00
CA GLY A 136 12.18 -14.13 10.69
C GLY A 136 13.07 -13.39 9.68
N LEU A 137 12.43 -12.78 8.69
CA LEU A 137 13.12 -12.00 7.68
C LEU A 137 14.01 -10.92 8.31
N PRO A 138 15.20 -10.64 7.73
CA PRO A 138 15.94 -9.41 8.00
C PRO A 138 14.98 -8.22 7.91
N LEU A 139 15.20 -7.19 8.74
CA LEU A 139 14.28 -6.06 8.84
C LEU A 139 13.93 -5.47 7.46
N ARG A 140 14.92 -5.17 6.61
CA ARG A 140 14.70 -4.67 5.23
C ARG A 140 13.74 -5.53 4.39
N HIS A 141 13.71 -6.85 4.60
CA HIS A 141 12.81 -7.73 3.85
C HIS A 141 11.40 -7.84 4.44
N ARG A 142 11.11 -7.13 5.54
CA ARG A 142 9.75 -6.98 6.07
C ARG A 142 8.88 -6.09 5.17
N SER A 143 9.49 -5.20 4.38
CA SER A 143 8.83 -4.34 3.39
C SER A 143 9.15 -4.73 1.94
N THR A 144 9.65 -5.94 1.69
CA THR A 144 9.90 -6.42 0.32
C THR A 144 8.67 -7.09 -0.25
N ILE A 145 8.36 -6.77 -1.51
CA ILE A 145 7.45 -7.52 -2.36
C ILE A 145 8.11 -8.85 -2.75
N PHE A 146 7.52 -9.96 -2.32
CA PHE A 146 7.88 -11.31 -2.78
C PHE A 146 6.89 -11.78 -3.86
N PRO A 147 7.30 -12.72 -4.74
CA PRO A 147 6.38 -13.31 -5.72
C PRO A 147 5.14 -13.96 -5.07
N GLU A 148 5.27 -14.50 -3.86
CA GLU A 148 4.12 -15.05 -3.12
C GLU A 148 3.04 -13.99 -2.79
N ASP A 149 3.39 -12.71 -2.70
CA ASP A 149 2.42 -11.61 -2.47
C ASP A 149 1.53 -11.41 -3.69
N PHE A 150 2.13 -11.48 -4.89
CA PHE A 150 1.41 -11.46 -6.15
C PHE A 150 0.53 -12.68 -6.30
N ASN A 151 1.06 -13.87 -6.02
CA ASN A 151 0.32 -15.12 -6.12
C ASN A 151 -0.89 -15.15 -5.17
N ALA A 152 -0.77 -14.57 -3.97
CA ALA A 152 -1.88 -14.45 -3.02
C ALA A 152 -3.01 -13.58 -3.55
N LEU A 153 -2.69 -12.52 -4.31
CA LEU A 153 -3.66 -11.60 -4.90
C LEU A 153 -4.23 -12.10 -6.24
N ALA A 154 -3.41 -12.75 -7.07
CA ALA A 154 -3.79 -13.16 -8.44
C ALA A 154 -4.97 -14.15 -8.48
N GLY A 155 -5.27 -14.85 -7.39
CA GLY A 155 -6.44 -15.73 -7.26
C GLY A 155 -7.71 -15.02 -6.76
N LEU A 156 -7.68 -13.70 -6.57
CA LEU A 156 -8.75 -12.90 -6.00
C LEU A 156 -9.32 -11.93 -7.04
N GLU A 157 -10.37 -11.21 -6.67
CA GLU A 157 -10.97 -10.16 -7.48
C GLU A 157 -11.05 -8.86 -6.66
N ALA A 158 -10.73 -7.73 -7.28
CA ALA A 158 -10.80 -6.42 -6.65
C ALA A 158 -11.28 -5.35 -7.65
N ASP A 159 -11.98 -4.33 -7.15
CA ASP A 159 -12.38 -3.16 -7.94
C ASP A 159 -11.27 -2.09 -7.93
N ILE A 160 -10.47 -2.06 -6.86
CA ILE A 160 -9.38 -1.11 -6.64
C ILE A 160 -8.14 -1.88 -6.19
N LEU A 161 -6.99 -1.54 -6.75
CA LEU A 161 -5.68 -1.91 -6.21
C LEU A 161 -5.07 -0.69 -5.53
N ILE A 162 -4.68 -0.83 -4.27
CA ILE A 162 -3.75 0.11 -3.64
C ILE A 162 -2.36 -0.53 -3.62
N SER A 163 -1.35 0.20 -4.09
CA SER A 163 0.03 -0.24 -4.07
C SER A 163 0.94 0.83 -3.47
N HIS A 164 2.07 0.45 -2.89
CA HIS A 164 3.07 1.46 -2.51
C HIS A 164 3.88 1.84 -3.75
N GLU A 165 4.44 0.84 -4.44
CA GLU A 165 5.11 0.99 -5.73
C GLU A 165 4.17 1.46 -6.86
N ALA A 166 4.75 2.16 -7.83
CA ALA A 166 4.01 2.72 -8.96
C ALA A 166 3.84 1.73 -10.13
N PRO A 167 2.70 1.76 -10.85
CA PRO A 167 2.52 1.04 -12.11
C PRO A 167 3.32 1.66 -13.27
N SER A 168 3.38 0.99 -14.41
CA SER A 168 4.30 1.30 -15.53
C SER A 168 4.15 2.70 -16.13
N CYS A 169 3.01 3.36 -15.93
CA CYS A 169 2.78 4.73 -16.40
C CYS A 169 3.67 5.77 -15.71
N HIS A 170 4.26 5.44 -14.56
CA HIS A 170 5.29 6.27 -13.93
C HIS A 170 6.69 5.86 -14.42
N ARG A 171 7.62 6.81 -14.56
CA ARG A 171 8.99 6.56 -15.08
C ARG A 171 9.77 5.49 -14.28
N TYR A 172 9.50 5.41 -12.98
CA TYR A 172 10.09 4.42 -12.06
C TYR A 172 9.16 3.26 -11.74
N GLY A 173 7.98 3.16 -12.38
CA GLY A 173 7.01 2.13 -12.08
C GLY A 173 7.21 0.82 -12.86
N HIS A 174 6.34 -0.15 -12.57
CA HIS A 174 6.50 -1.56 -12.90
C HIS A 174 5.29 -2.12 -13.67
N PHE A 175 5.56 -2.85 -14.76
CA PHE A 175 4.51 -3.50 -15.57
C PHE A 175 3.81 -4.62 -14.81
N GLU A 176 4.51 -5.23 -13.87
CA GLU A 176 3.98 -6.32 -13.05
C GLU A 176 2.77 -5.84 -12.23
N ILE A 177 2.76 -4.58 -11.81
CA ILE A 177 1.64 -3.98 -11.08
C ILE A 177 0.45 -3.74 -12.02
N ASP A 178 0.71 -3.39 -13.29
CA ASP A 178 -0.33 -3.29 -14.32
C ASP A 178 -1.00 -4.66 -14.53
N ASP A 179 -0.17 -5.70 -14.72
CA ASP A 179 -0.63 -7.08 -14.94
C ASP A 179 -1.43 -7.59 -13.73
N LEU A 180 -0.96 -7.30 -12.51
CA LEU A 180 -1.67 -7.65 -11.30
C LEU A 180 -3.03 -6.95 -11.22
N ALA A 181 -3.10 -5.66 -11.53
CA ALA A 181 -4.36 -4.92 -11.54
C ALA A 181 -5.33 -5.49 -12.59
N GLU A 182 -4.84 -5.88 -13.77
CA GLU A 182 -5.65 -6.51 -14.81
C GLU A 182 -6.20 -7.86 -14.37
N VAL A 183 -5.35 -8.73 -13.80
CA VAL A 183 -5.75 -10.06 -13.31
C VAL A 183 -6.79 -9.95 -12.19
N LEU A 184 -6.65 -8.97 -11.30
CA LEU A 184 -7.63 -8.68 -10.24
C LEU A 184 -8.97 -8.17 -10.78
N GLY A 185 -9.01 -7.69 -12.02
CA GLY A 185 -10.15 -6.95 -12.56
C GLY A 185 -10.30 -5.54 -12.00
N ALA A 186 -9.21 -4.97 -11.46
CA ALA A 186 -9.21 -3.64 -10.86
C ALA A 186 -9.48 -2.57 -11.93
N LYS A 187 -10.22 -1.54 -11.55
CA LYS A 187 -10.56 -0.40 -12.43
C LYS A 187 -9.69 0.82 -12.15
N VAL A 188 -9.15 0.90 -10.92
CA VAL A 188 -8.33 2.01 -10.44
C VAL A 188 -7.17 1.48 -9.62
N ILE A 189 -6.00 2.08 -9.83
CA ILE A 189 -4.80 1.90 -9.00
C ILE A 189 -4.54 3.21 -8.26
N PHE A 190 -4.38 3.13 -6.93
CA PHE A 190 -3.81 4.22 -6.12
C PHE A 190 -2.41 3.84 -5.69
N HIS A 191 -1.44 4.74 -5.83
CA HIS A 191 -0.11 4.47 -5.33
C HIS A 191 0.60 5.64 -4.64
N GLY A 192 1.55 5.29 -3.78
CA GLY A 192 2.46 6.20 -3.07
C GLY A 192 3.87 6.18 -3.66
N HIS A 193 4.88 6.18 -2.78
CA HIS A 193 6.32 6.01 -3.02
C HIS A 193 7.02 7.08 -3.86
N GLN A 194 6.41 7.51 -4.96
CA GLN A 194 7.01 8.41 -5.95
C GLN A 194 6.81 9.90 -5.63
N HIS A 195 5.96 10.20 -4.63
CA HIS A 195 5.66 11.56 -4.17
C HIS A 195 5.21 12.52 -5.27
N GLU A 196 4.50 12.00 -6.26
CA GLU A 196 4.03 12.77 -7.42
C GLU A 196 2.49 12.69 -7.50
N ASP A 197 1.83 13.84 -7.51
CA ASP A 197 0.38 13.94 -7.74
C ASP A 197 0.12 13.93 -9.24
N TYR A 198 -0.40 12.80 -9.74
CA TYR A 198 -0.74 12.67 -11.15
C TYR A 198 -1.94 11.75 -11.37
N ARG A 199 -2.53 11.85 -12.56
CA ARG A 199 -3.54 10.92 -13.04
C ARG A 199 -3.11 10.39 -14.40
N ALA A 200 -3.27 9.09 -14.61
CA ALA A 200 -2.99 8.42 -15.87
C ALA A 200 -4.05 7.35 -16.16
N THR A 201 -3.97 6.77 -17.36
CA THR A 201 -4.79 5.62 -17.75
C THR A 201 -3.89 4.65 -18.50
N LEU A 202 -3.85 3.42 -18.01
CA LEU A 202 -3.10 2.33 -18.64
C LEU A 202 -3.74 1.96 -19.99
N PRO A 203 -3.01 1.31 -20.92
CA PRO A 203 -3.54 0.94 -22.24
C PRO A 203 -4.82 0.08 -22.20
N ASN A 204 -5.02 -0.70 -21.13
CA ASN A 204 -6.22 -1.53 -20.89
C ASN A 204 -7.39 -0.75 -20.24
N GLY A 205 -7.24 0.55 -20.01
CA GLY A 205 -8.29 1.43 -19.49
C GLY A 205 -8.31 1.58 -17.97
N ILE A 206 -7.44 0.88 -17.24
CA ILE A 206 -7.31 1.02 -15.79
C ILE A 206 -6.79 2.42 -15.45
N LYS A 207 -7.46 3.12 -14.55
CA LYS A 207 -7.06 4.46 -14.11
C LYS A 207 -5.97 4.37 -13.06
N VAL A 208 -5.03 5.31 -13.07
CA VAL A 208 -3.97 5.38 -12.06
C VAL A 208 -3.97 6.75 -11.42
N ILE A 209 -3.86 6.77 -10.10
CA ILE A 209 -3.75 7.98 -9.29
C ILE A 209 -2.52 7.83 -8.39
N GLY A 210 -1.47 8.60 -8.72
CA GLY A 210 -0.32 8.77 -7.84
C GLY A 210 -0.61 9.88 -6.83
N LEU A 211 -0.28 9.63 -5.56
CA LEU A 211 -0.40 10.63 -4.51
C LEU A 211 0.96 11.26 -4.21
N ALA A 212 0.95 12.58 -3.98
CA ALA A 212 2.11 13.28 -3.47
C ALA A 212 2.40 12.92 -1.99
N LYS A 213 3.62 13.22 -1.55
CA LYS A 213 4.04 13.09 -0.15
C LYS A 213 3.08 13.84 0.78
N ALA A 214 2.65 13.18 1.86
CA ALA A 214 1.67 13.71 2.82
C ALA A 214 0.41 14.29 2.14
N ALA A 215 -0.02 13.70 1.02
CA ALA A 215 -1.26 14.10 0.35
C ALA A 215 -2.46 13.33 0.90
N VAL A 216 -3.63 13.93 0.73
CA VAL A 216 -4.91 13.27 0.96
C VAL A 216 -5.81 13.49 -0.24
N LEU A 217 -6.37 12.41 -0.75
CA LEU A 217 -7.45 12.46 -1.74
C LEU A 217 -8.72 11.91 -1.10
N MET A 218 -9.75 12.74 -1.03
CA MET A 218 -11.07 12.34 -0.56
C MET A 218 -12.01 12.18 -1.75
N THR A 219 -12.73 11.07 -1.78
CA THR A 219 -13.66 10.70 -2.84
C THR A 219 -14.84 9.93 -2.23
N THR A 220 -15.81 9.57 -3.06
CA THR A 220 -16.90 8.67 -2.71
C THR A 220 -16.77 7.32 -3.43
N VAL A 221 -17.41 6.28 -2.88
CA VAL A 221 -17.58 4.98 -3.56
C VAL A 221 -18.23 5.15 -4.93
N GLU A 222 -19.23 6.02 -5.04
CA GLU A 222 -19.94 6.29 -6.28
C GLU A 222 -19.02 6.90 -7.34
N GLU A 223 -18.16 7.85 -6.96
CA GLU A 223 -17.18 8.45 -7.88
C GLU A 223 -16.16 7.41 -8.35
N LEU A 224 -15.69 6.53 -7.45
CA LEU A 224 -14.76 5.46 -7.80
C LEU A 224 -15.36 4.47 -8.81
N LEU A 225 -16.61 4.06 -8.61
CA LEU A 225 -17.29 3.09 -9.47
C LEU A 225 -17.72 3.67 -10.82
N ASN A 226 -18.08 4.95 -10.87
CA ASN A 226 -18.51 5.64 -12.09
C ASN A 226 -17.34 6.24 -12.89
N GLY A 227 -16.09 6.02 -12.47
CA GLY A 227 -14.90 6.55 -13.13
C GLY A 227 -14.74 8.06 -12.95
N GLY A 228 -15.28 8.65 -11.89
CA GLY A 228 -15.35 10.08 -11.62
C GLY A 228 -14.14 10.71 -10.92
N CYS A 229 -12.98 10.04 -10.84
CA CYS A 229 -11.76 10.74 -10.44
C CYS A 229 -11.21 11.53 -11.65
N ALA A 230 -11.81 12.70 -11.88
CA ALA A 230 -11.33 13.72 -12.81
C ALA A 230 -10.35 14.67 -12.11
#